data_AF-A0A2V7RY64-F1
#
_entry.id   AF-A0A2V7RY64-F1
#
_cell.length_a   1.000
_cell.length_b   1.000
_cell.length_c   1.000
_cell.angle_alpha   90.00
_cell.angle_beta   90.00
_cell.angle_gamma   90.00
#
_symmetry.space_group_name_H-M   'P 1'
#
loop_
_entity.id
_entity.type
_entity.pdbx_description
1 polymer ?
#
loop_
_entity_poly.entity_id
_entity_poly.type
_entity_poly.pdbx_seq_one_letter_code
_entity_poly.pdbx_strand_id
1 'polypeptide(L)' 'AHFKGVITGDVERYELPNLRALNFLLHGALDGGGTLSLKTDAQGKVFSTALLRLVIDVPEAEAERAGLLTARA' A
#
# COMPACT_ATOMS: atom_id res chain seq x y z
N ALA A 1 -5.12 10.57 0.74
CA ALA A 1 -4.29 9.55 0.04
C ALA A 1 -3.22 9.06 1.00
N HIS A 2 -3.07 7.73 1.16
CA HIS A 2 -2.26 7.08 2.20
C HIS A 2 -0.77 7.46 2.20
N PHE A 3 -0.18 7.65 1.02
CA PHE A 3 1.24 8.01 0.85
C PHE A 3 1.51 9.51 0.68
N LYS A 4 0.50 10.37 0.94
CA LYS A 4 0.66 11.84 0.81
C LYS A 4 1.80 12.34 1.70
N GLY A 5 2.71 13.12 1.14
CA GLY A 5 3.86 13.68 1.86
C GLY A 5 5.03 12.71 2.06
N VAL A 6 4.88 11.45 1.63
CA VAL A 6 5.95 10.44 1.62
C VAL A 6 6.49 10.19 0.21
N ILE A 7 5.62 10.35 -0.80
CA ILE A 7 5.98 10.30 -2.22
C ILE A 7 5.67 11.65 -2.89
N THR A 8 6.33 11.91 -4.02
CA THR A 8 6.18 13.16 -4.79
C THR A 8 5.28 13.02 -6.01
N GLY A 9 5.00 11.79 -6.46
CA GLY A 9 4.15 11.52 -7.62
C GLY A 9 2.87 10.76 -7.28
N ASP A 10 2.19 10.33 -8.34
CA ASP A 10 0.93 9.60 -8.25
C ASP A 10 1.12 8.12 -7.88
N VAL A 11 0.01 7.47 -7.55
CA VAL A 11 -0.05 6.01 -7.35
C VAL A 11 -0.87 5.39 -8.46
N GLU A 12 -0.27 4.46 -9.20
CA GLU A 12 -0.96 3.64 -10.20
C GLU A 12 -1.24 2.24 -9.67
N ARG A 13 -2.44 1.72 -9.94
CA ARG A 13 -2.87 0.38 -9.53
C ARG A 13 -2.96 -0.52 -10.74
N TYR A 14 -2.30 -1.66 -10.65
CA TYR A 14 -2.34 -2.74 -11.62
C TYR A 14 -2.96 -3.98 -10.99
N GLU A 15 -3.82 -4.67 -11.72
CA GLU A 15 -4.33 -5.98 -11.31
C GLU A 15 -3.36 -7.06 -11.74
N LEU A 16 -3.17 -8.06 -10.89
CA LEU A 16 -2.38 -9.26 -11.17
C LEU A 16 -3.32 -10.48 -11.13
N PRO A 17 -4.06 -10.77 -12.23
CA PRO A 17 -5.16 -11.75 -12.22
C PRO A 17 -4.73 -13.14 -11.76
N ASN A 18 -3.53 -13.57 -12.18
CA ASN A 18 -2.99 -14.90 -11.87
C ASN A 18 -2.58 -15.07 -10.41
N LEU A 19 -2.46 -13.97 -9.65
CA LEU A 19 -2.02 -13.97 -8.25
C LEU A 19 -3.15 -13.55 -7.30
N ARG A 20 -4.33 -13.18 -7.82
CA ARG A 20 -5.40 -12.54 -7.05
C ARG A 20 -4.88 -11.36 -6.22
N ALA A 21 -3.98 -10.59 -6.81
CA ALA A 21 -3.24 -9.52 -6.14
C ALA A 21 -3.34 -8.21 -6.91
N LEU A 22 -2.94 -7.13 -6.23
CA LEU A 22 -2.81 -5.79 -6.79
C LEU A 22 -1.36 -5.35 -6.66
N ASN A 23 -0.82 -4.71 -7.70
CA ASN A 23 0.46 -4.03 -7.66
C ASN A 23 0.24 -2.53 -7.68
N PHE A 24 0.81 -1.82 -6.71
CA PHE A 24 0.74 -0.36 -6.62
C PHE A 24 2.11 0.23 -6.95
N LEU A 25 2.19 0.98 -8.04
CA LEU A 25 3.39 1.71 -8.43
C LEU A 25 3.34 3.11 -7.81
N LEU A 26 4.33 3.42 -6.97
CA LEU A 26 4.43 4.70 -6.28
C LEU A 26 5.47 5.58 -6.99
N HIS A 27 5.03 6.57 -7.75
CA HIS A 27 5.91 7.46 -8.48
C HIS A 27 6.67 8.40 -7.54
N GLY A 28 7.97 8.58 -7.79
CA GLY A 28 8.83 9.44 -6.97
C GLY A 28 9.13 8.92 -5.56
N ALA A 29 8.86 7.64 -5.27
CA ALA A 29 9.06 7.08 -3.93
C ALA A 29 10.53 7.00 -3.50
N LEU A 30 11.48 6.90 -4.44
CA LEU A 30 12.89 6.56 -4.15
C LEU A 30 13.90 7.71 -4.38
N ASP A 31 13.47 8.92 -4.73
CA ASP A 31 14.26 10.14 -5.07
C ASP A 31 15.24 10.01 -6.26
N GLY A 32 15.92 8.88 -6.39
CA GLY A 32 16.81 8.51 -7.49
C GLY A 32 17.10 6.99 -7.54
N GLY A 33 16.47 6.20 -6.66
CA GLY A 33 16.66 4.75 -6.59
C GLY A 33 17.85 4.34 -5.71
N GLY A 34 18.12 3.03 -5.66
CA GLY A 34 19.03 2.43 -4.67
C GLY A 34 20.46 2.98 -4.64
N THR A 35 20.96 3.55 -5.74
CA THR A 35 22.33 4.10 -5.82
C THR A 35 22.42 5.59 -5.52
N LEU A 36 21.30 6.33 -5.61
CA LEU A 36 21.27 7.80 -5.50
C LEU A 36 20.38 8.31 -4.37
N SER A 37 19.53 7.45 -3.80
CA SER A 37 18.63 7.83 -2.72
C SER A 37 19.41 8.10 -1.42
N LEU A 38 19.11 9.21 -0.76
CA LEU A 38 19.62 9.53 0.58
C LEU A 38 18.69 9.03 1.70
N LYS A 39 17.59 8.35 1.34
CA LYS A 39 16.67 7.76 2.31
C LYS A 39 17.34 6.59 3.03
N THR A 40 17.04 6.43 4.31
CA THR A 40 17.50 5.28 5.11
C THR A 40 17.14 3.95 4.47
N ASP A 41 15.96 3.87 3.84
CA ASP A 41 15.57 2.76 2.98
C ASP A 41 15.53 3.22 1.52
N ALA A 42 16.70 3.19 0.88
CA ALA A 42 16.87 3.56 -0.52
C ALA A 42 16.10 2.67 -1.51
N GLN A 43 15.70 1.47 -1.10
CA GLN A 43 14.95 0.52 -1.93
C GLN A 43 13.43 0.59 -1.69
N GLY A 44 12.98 1.30 -0.66
CA GLY A 44 11.57 1.49 -0.36
C GLY A 44 10.83 0.22 0.11
N LYS A 45 11.53 -0.77 0.65
CA LYS A 45 10.92 -1.99 1.22
C LYS A 45 9.91 -1.68 2.33
N VAL A 46 10.15 -0.63 3.13
CA VAL A 46 9.26 -0.23 4.24
C VAL A 46 7.90 0.28 3.77
N PHE A 47 7.75 0.67 2.50
CA PHE A 47 6.45 1.06 1.95
C PHE A 47 5.44 -0.09 2.01
N SER A 48 5.89 -1.35 1.92
CA SER A 48 5.02 -2.52 2.10
C SER A 48 4.42 -2.57 3.51
N THR A 49 5.22 -2.32 4.55
CA THR A 49 4.75 -2.25 5.94
C THR A 49 3.86 -1.04 6.16
N ALA A 50 4.18 0.11 5.56
CA ALA A 50 3.31 1.27 5.61
C ALA A 50 1.94 0.98 4.95
N LEU A 51 1.90 0.24 3.84
CA LEU A 51 0.67 -0.16 3.16
C LEU A 51 -0.24 -1.00 4.05
N LEU A 52 0.30 -1.86 4.92
CA LEU A 52 -0.51 -2.65 5.86
C LEU A 52 -1.31 -1.80 6.86
N ARG A 53 -0.98 -0.50 6.99
CA ARG A 53 -1.72 0.47 7.83
C ARG A 53 -2.83 1.20 7.07
N LEU A 54 -3.03 0.90 5.78
CA LEU A 54 -4.09 1.49 4.99
C LEU A 54 -5.45 1.05 5.56
N VAL A 55 -6.24 2.02 6.01
CA VAL A 55 -7.63 1.79 6.38
C VAL A 55 -8.46 1.79 5.10
N ILE A 56 -9.30 0.77 4.95
CA ILE A 56 -10.25 0.65 3.86
C ILE A 56 -11.66 0.52 4.44
N ASP A 57 -12.59 1.29 3.89
CA ASP A 57 -13.99 1.09 4.18
C ASP A 57 -14.48 -0.14 3.41
N VAL A 58 -15.14 -1.04 4.11
CA VAL A 58 -15.71 -2.27 3.55
C VAL A 58 -17.21 -2.30 3.80
N PRO A 59 -18.04 -2.70 2.82
CA PRO A 59 -19.46 -2.93 3.07
C PRO A 59 -19.66 -3.97 4.16
N GLU A 60 -20.69 -3.78 4.99
CA GLU A 60 -20.99 -4.68 6.12
C GLU A 60 -21.11 -6.14 5.67
N ALA A 61 -21.81 -6.39 4.55
CA ALA A 61 -21.93 -7.72 3.97
C ALA A 61 -20.59 -8.36 3.55
N GLU A 62 -19.57 -7.58 3.16
CA GLU A 62 -18.22 -8.11 2.90
C GLU A 62 -17.50 -8.43 4.21
N ALA A 63 -17.61 -7.53 5.19
CA ALA A 63 -17.00 -7.69 6.50
C ALA A 63 -17.57 -8.89 7.27
N GLU A 64 -18.88 -9.17 7.15
CA GLU A 64 -19.51 -10.38 7.69
C GLU A 64 -18.93 -11.64 7.05
N ARG A 65 -18.88 -11.69 5.71
CA ARG A 65 -18.34 -12.84 4.96
C ARG A 65 -16.86 -13.10 5.25
N ALA A 66 -16.10 -12.03 5.53
CA ALA A 66 -14.70 -12.12 5.92
C ALA A 66 -14.49 -12.43 7.42
N GLY A 67 -15.56 -12.51 8.22
CA GLY A 67 -15.48 -12.78 9.67
C GLY A 67 -14.88 -11.63 10.49
N LEU A 68 -14.96 -10.40 9.98
CA LEU A 68 -14.37 -9.21 10.62
C LEU A 68 -15.30 -8.56 11.66
N LEU A 69 -16.60 -8.87 11.63
CA LEU A 69 -17.62 -8.27 12.51
C LEU A 69 -17.89 -9.07 13.79
N THR A 70 -17.20 -10.20 13.99
CA THR A 70 -17.44 -11.10 15.14
C THR A 70 -16.53 -10.90 16.34
N ALA A 71 -15.65 -9.89 16.36
CA ALA A 71 -14.89 -9.55 17.56
C ALA A 71 -15.64 -8.51 18.42
N ARG A 72 -16.66 -8.96 19.16
CA ARG A 72 -17.07 -8.31 20.41
C ARG A 72 -16.12 -8.78 21.51
N ALA A 73 -15.24 -7.88 21.95
CA ALA A 73 -14.72 -7.83 23.31
C ALA A 73 -14.75 -6.36 23.76
#